data_AF-A0A5B8UAM1-F1
#
_entry.id   AF-A0A5B8UAM1-F1
#
_cell.length_a   1.000
_cell.length_b   1.000
_cell.length_c   1.000
_cell.angle_alpha   90.00
_cell.angle_beta   90.00
_cell.angle_gamma   90.00
#
_symmetry.space_group_name_H-M   'P 1'
#
loop_
_entity.id
_entity.type
_entity.pdbx_description
1 polymer ?
#
loop_
_entity_poly.entity_id
_entity_poly.type
_entity_poly.pdbx_seq_one_letter_code
_entity_poly.pdbx_strand_id
1 'polypeptide(L)'
;MSAAREELRQAVHRGDDVAIDRLGWAAVFEVLDRFWAKRLATADRLAYATAVGHVPADTVRDTLVALASSGQSPYRPAPAQLAAAVAPTATNTPPGGRRLRTDQHPVALARVRELLAASHPVCGCRGARQFLRDAAGVMRCAACTGLEQGQADTALEADQPDEALAA
;
A
#
# COMPACT_ATOMS: atom_id res chain seq x y z
N MET A 1 -15.63 -11.74 4.02
CA MET A 1 -14.77 -12.62 3.19
C MET A 1 -15.50 -12.83 1.87
N SER A 2 -14.86 -12.67 0.71
CA SER A 2 -15.55 -12.80 -0.59
C SER A 2 -15.96 -14.25 -0.88
N ALA A 3 -17.17 -14.47 -1.39
CA ALA A 3 -17.67 -15.80 -1.76
C ALA A 3 -16.77 -16.47 -2.81
N ALA A 4 -16.33 -15.72 -3.83
CA ALA A 4 -15.42 -16.21 -4.87
C ALA A 4 -14.06 -16.65 -4.30
N ARG A 5 -13.54 -15.91 -3.31
CA ARG A 5 -12.28 -16.27 -2.64
C ARG A 5 -12.39 -17.59 -1.90
N GLU A 6 -13.49 -17.80 -1.19
CA GLU A 6 -13.71 -19.02 -0.42
C GLU A 6 -13.96 -20.22 -1.33
N GLU A 7 -14.74 -20.06 -2.40
CA GLU A 7 -14.97 -21.12 -3.39
C GLU A 7 -13.66 -21.59 -4.04
N LEU A 8 -12.81 -20.64 -4.46
CA LEU A 8 -11.49 -20.96 -5.00
C LEU A 8 -10.59 -21.67 -3.96
N ARG A 9 -10.53 -21.17 -2.72
CA ARG A 9 -9.75 -21.82 -1.66
C ARG A 9 -10.17 -23.27 -1.46
N GLN A 10 -11.47 -23.55 -1.44
CA GLN A 10 -11.99 -24.91 -1.28
C GLN A 10 -11.69 -25.79 -2.49
N ALA A 11 -11.80 -25.25 -3.70
CA ALA A 11 -11.43 -25.97 -4.92
C ALA A 11 -9.95 -26.38 -4.90
N VAL A 12 -9.05 -25.44 -4.58
CA VAL A 12 -7.61 -25.73 -4.45
C VAL A 12 -7.33 -26.71 -3.32
N HIS A 13 -7.98 -26.56 -2.16
CA HIS A 13 -7.78 -27.46 -1.02
C HIS A 13 -8.13 -28.92 -1.35
N ARG A 14 -9.19 -29.13 -2.15
CA ARG A 14 -9.66 -30.45 -2.57
C ARG A 14 -8.98 -30.98 -3.84
N GLY A 15 -8.15 -30.18 -4.52
CA GLY A 15 -7.57 -30.53 -5.82
C GLY A 15 -8.62 -30.65 -6.93
N ASP A 16 -9.69 -29.84 -6.87
CA ASP A 16 -10.77 -29.85 -7.85
C ASP A 16 -10.39 -28.97 -9.06
N ASP A 17 -9.62 -29.55 -9.99
CA ASP A 17 -9.12 -28.85 -11.17
C ASP A 17 -10.26 -28.35 -12.09
N VAL A 18 -11.41 -29.03 -12.10
CA VAL A 18 -12.59 -28.62 -12.88
C VAL A 18 -13.20 -27.34 -12.29
N ALA A 19 -13.35 -27.26 -10.97
CA ALA A 19 -13.81 -26.04 -10.31
C ALA A 19 -12.80 -24.89 -10.47
N ILE A 20 -11.49 -25.18 -10.39
CA ILE A 20 -10.44 -24.16 -10.61
C ILE A 20 -10.53 -23.59 -12.03
N ASP A 21 -10.70 -24.44 -13.04
CA ASP A 21 -10.84 -24.02 -14.44
C ASP A 21 -12.12 -23.20 -14.66
N ARG A 22 -13.25 -23.64 -14.11
CA ARG A 22 -14.52 -22.90 -14.16
C ARG A 22 -14.44 -21.50 -13.55
N LEU A 23 -13.61 -21.34 -12.52
CA LEU A 23 -13.36 -20.04 -11.89
C LEU A 23 -12.36 -19.17 -12.69
N GLY A 24 -11.78 -19.69 -13.77
CA GLY A 24 -10.77 -19.03 -14.60
C GLY A 24 -9.35 -19.07 -14.03
N TRP A 25 -9.12 -19.81 -12.95
CA TRP A 25 -7.84 -19.81 -12.23
C TRP A 25 -6.80 -20.80 -12.76
N ALA A 26 -7.20 -21.72 -13.65
CA ALA A 26 -6.27 -22.64 -14.29
C ALA A 26 -5.16 -21.88 -15.04
N ALA A 27 -5.53 -20.89 -15.85
CA ALA A 27 -4.60 -20.05 -16.61
C ALA A 27 -3.67 -19.22 -15.69
N VAL A 28 -4.16 -18.79 -14.52
CA VAL A 28 -3.34 -18.06 -13.53
C VAL A 28 -2.23 -18.97 -12.97
N PHE A 29 -2.58 -20.21 -12.59
CA PHE A 29 -1.59 -21.16 -12.09
C PHE A 29 -0.61 -21.62 -13.17
N GLU A 30 -1.08 -21.76 -14.41
CA GLU A 30 -0.21 -22.07 -15.55
C GLU A 30 0.84 -20.97 -15.77
N VAL A 31 0.46 -19.69 -15.72
CA VAL A 31 1.40 -18.57 -15.82
C VAL A 31 2.45 -18.62 -14.70
N LEU A 32 2.02 -18.89 -13.45
CA LEU A 32 2.93 -19.03 -12.32
C LEU A 32 3.93 -20.19 -12.48
N ASP A 33 3.50 -21.33 -13.01
CA ASP A 33 4.36 -22.49 -13.26
C ASP A 33 5.27 -22.26 -14.48
N ARG A 34 4.80 -21.58 -15.53
CA ARG A 34 5.52 -21.37 -16.79
C ARG A 34 6.68 -20.39 -16.66
N PHE A 35 6.48 -19.24 -16.01
CA PHE A 35 7.49 -18.17 -15.99
C PHE A 35 8.54 -18.35 -14.89
N TRP A 36 8.29 -19.20 -13.89
CA TRP A 36 9.20 -19.40 -12.77
C TRP A 36 9.43 -20.88 -12.47
N ALA A 37 10.69 -21.32 -12.57
CA ALA A 37 11.10 -22.73 -12.61
C ALA A 37 10.71 -23.60 -11.38
N LYS A 38 10.33 -23.00 -10.24
CA LYS A 38 9.96 -23.75 -9.05
C LYS A 38 8.54 -24.27 -9.17
N ARG A 39 8.33 -25.59 -9.23
CA ARG A 39 6.98 -26.19 -9.24
C ARG A 39 6.05 -25.55 -8.18
N LEU A 40 4.85 -25.17 -8.58
CA LEU A 40 3.83 -24.60 -7.70
C LEU A 40 3.13 -25.69 -6.89
N ALA A 41 3.41 -25.75 -5.59
CA ALA A 41 2.76 -26.72 -4.70
C ALA A 41 1.32 -26.29 -4.36
N THR A 42 0.50 -27.23 -3.87
CA THR A 42 -0.87 -26.92 -3.41
C THR A 42 -0.89 -25.85 -2.33
N ALA A 43 0.09 -25.85 -1.42
CA ALA A 43 0.23 -24.80 -0.40
C ALA A 43 0.46 -23.41 -1.00
N ASP A 44 1.25 -23.32 -2.07
CA ASP A 44 1.48 -22.06 -2.79
C ASP A 44 0.19 -21.59 -3.48
N ARG A 45 -0.50 -22.50 -4.19
CA ARG A 45 -1.81 -22.22 -4.82
C ARG A 45 -2.83 -21.70 -3.79
N LEU A 46 -2.88 -22.29 -2.60
CA LEU A 46 -3.74 -21.85 -1.50
C LEU A 46 -3.37 -20.44 -1.01
N ALA A 47 -2.08 -20.12 -0.96
CA ALA A 47 -1.62 -18.80 -0.55
C ALA A 47 -2.06 -17.71 -1.56
N TYR A 48 -1.97 -17.99 -2.87
CA TYR A 48 -2.50 -17.08 -3.90
C TYR A 48 -4.03 -16.98 -3.83
N ALA A 49 -4.75 -18.09 -3.74
CA ALA A 49 -6.21 -18.09 -3.59
C ALA A 49 -6.66 -17.27 -2.38
N THR A 50 -5.91 -17.34 -1.27
CA THR A 50 -6.19 -16.54 -0.06
C THR A 50 -5.95 -15.06 -0.27
N ALA A 51 -4.83 -14.68 -0.90
CA ALA A 51 -4.42 -13.30 -1.08
C ALA A 51 -5.28 -12.58 -2.14
N VAL A 52 -5.45 -13.20 -3.30
CA VAL A 52 -6.01 -12.57 -4.51
C VAL A 52 -7.23 -13.27 -5.09
N GLY A 53 -7.74 -14.36 -4.49
CA GLY A 53 -8.91 -15.10 -4.98
C GLY A 53 -10.24 -14.33 -5.05
N HIS A 54 -10.25 -13.07 -4.58
CA HIS A 54 -11.39 -12.17 -4.68
C HIS A 54 -11.33 -11.26 -5.93
N VAL A 55 -10.19 -11.23 -6.61
CA VAL A 55 -9.94 -10.44 -7.81
C VAL A 55 -10.30 -11.30 -9.03
N PRO A 56 -10.88 -10.71 -10.10
CA PRO A 56 -11.13 -11.45 -11.33
C PRO A 56 -9.86 -12.13 -11.88
N ALA A 57 -9.99 -13.40 -12.29
CA ALA A 57 -8.85 -14.22 -12.70
C ALA A 57 -8.07 -13.61 -13.87
N ASP A 58 -8.75 -13.04 -14.86
CA ASP A 58 -8.12 -12.36 -16.00
C ASP A 58 -7.22 -11.20 -15.56
N THR A 59 -7.68 -10.37 -14.60
CA THR A 59 -6.88 -9.27 -14.05
C THR A 59 -5.61 -9.77 -13.38
N VAL A 60 -5.71 -10.86 -12.60
CA VAL A 60 -4.54 -11.47 -11.93
C VAL A 60 -3.58 -12.04 -12.96
N ARG A 61 -4.10 -12.75 -13.97
CA ARG A 61 -3.31 -13.34 -15.07
C ARG A 61 -2.54 -12.26 -15.82
N ASP A 62 -3.22 -11.21 -16.26
CA ASP A 62 -2.62 -10.14 -17.07
C ASP A 62 -1.53 -9.40 -16.27
N THR A 63 -1.76 -9.19 -14.96
CA THR A 63 -0.74 -8.62 -14.05
C THR A 63 0.49 -9.51 -13.93
N LEU A 64 0.32 -10.83 -13.81
CA LEU A 64 1.43 -11.77 -13.75
C LEU A 64 2.24 -11.80 -15.06
N VAL A 65 1.55 -11.76 -16.21
CA VAL A 65 2.21 -11.67 -17.53
C VAL A 65 3.00 -10.38 -17.64
N ALA A 66 2.45 -9.24 -17.21
CA ALA A 66 3.17 -7.96 -17.21
C ALA A 66 4.42 -8.01 -16.32
N LEU A 67 4.31 -8.58 -15.11
CA LEU A 67 5.46 -8.74 -14.19
C LEU A 67 6.55 -9.62 -14.80
N ALA A 68 6.18 -10.75 -15.40
CA ALA A 68 7.13 -11.67 -16.03
C ALA A 68 7.84 -11.01 -17.23
N SER A 69 7.10 -10.29 -18.07
CA SER A 69 7.64 -9.62 -19.26
C SER A 69 8.47 -8.36 -18.96
N SER A 70 8.28 -7.74 -17.80
CA SER A 70 9.03 -6.52 -17.41
C SER A 70 10.52 -6.76 -17.14
N GLY A 71 10.93 -8.00 -16.92
CA GLY A 71 12.29 -8.35 -16.48
C GLY A 71 12.63 -7.92 -15.04
N GLN A 72 11.72 -7.25 -14.34
CA GLN A 72 11.92 -6.74 -12.97
C GLN A 72 11.71 -7.81 -11.89
N SER A 73 11.21 -8.99 -12.25
CA SER A 73 10.86 -10.05 -11.30
C SER A 73 11.55 -11.38 -11.64
N PRO A 74 12.86 -11.52 -11.33
CA PRO A 74 13.59 -12.77 -11.55
C PRO A 74 13.07 -13.93 -10.69
N TYR A 75 12.29 -13.63 -9.65
CA TYR A 75 11.68 -14.60 -8.75
C TYR A 75 10.16 -14.53 -8.83
N ARG A 76 9.49 -15.65 -8.55
CA ARG A 76 8.03 -15.69 -8.50
C ARG A 76 7.50 -14.67 -7.48
N PRO A 77 6.55 -13.80 -7.85
CA PRO A 77 6.03 -12.81 -6.92
C PRO A 77 5.31 -13.49 -5.77
N ALA A 78 5.60 -13.11 -4.53
CA ALA A 78 4.88 -13.60 -3.36
C ALA A 78 3.38 -13.24 -3.44
N PRO A 79 2.47 -14.02 -2.85
CA PRO A 79 1.03 -13.72 -2.86
C PRO A 79 0.67 -12.30 -2.41
N ALA A 80 1.40 -11.76 -1.42
CA ALA A 80 1.21 -10.38 -0.95
C ALA A 80 1.68 -9.32 -1.97
N GLN A 81 2.77 -9.59 -2.70
CA GLN A 81 3.25 -8.71 -3.77
C GLN A 81 2.25 -8.68 -4.92
N LEU A 82 1.72 -9.85 -5.30
CA LEU A 82 0.68 -9.93 -6.32
C LEU A 82 -0.59 -9.20 -5.86
N ALA A 83 -1.01 -9.35 -4.60
CA ALA A 83 -2.15 -8.62 -4.04
C ALA A 83 -1.97 -7.10 -4.11
N ALA A 84 -0.77 -6.59 -3.85
CA ALA A 84 -0.45 -5.18 -4.01
C ALA A 84 -0.50 -4.73 -5.48
N ALA A 85 -0.03 -5.57 -6.41
CA ALA A 85 0.01 -5.26 -7.83
C ALA A 85 -1.37 -5.25 -8.50
N VAL A 86 -2.30 -6.12 -8.06
CA VAL A 86 -3.67 -6.21 -8.61
C VAL A 86 -4.67 -5.32 -7.89
N ALA A 87 -4.30 -4.74 -6.75
CA ALA A 87 -5.13 -3.75 -6.09
C ALA A 87 -5.36 -2.58 -7.07
N PRO A 88 -6.59 -2.07 -7.20
CA PRO A 88 -6.84 -0.93 -8.08
C PRO A 88 -5.85 0.17 -7.71
N THR A 89 -5.05 0.58 -8.69
CA THR A 89 -4.18 1.75 -8.60
C THR A 89 -5.09 2.92 -8.27
N ALA A 90 -5.26 3.19 -6.98
CA ALA A 90 -5.57 4.52 -6.54
C ALA A 90 -4.46 5.37 -7.15
N THR A 91 -4.84 6.12 -8.19
CA THR A 91 -4.08 7.11 -8.92
C THR A 91 -2.78 7.50 -8.21
N ASN A 92 -1.65 7.15 -8.82
CA ASN A 92 -0.32 7.67 -8.50
C ASN A 92 -0.04 7.87 -7.01
N THR A 93 0.06 6.78 -6.25
CA THR A 93 0.76 6.85 -4.95
C THR A 93 2.22 6.48 -5.19
N PRO A 94 3.16 7.43 -5.19
CA PRO A 94 4.59 7.13 -5.30
C PRO A 94 5.02 6.15 -4.19
N PRO A 95 6.07 5.35 -4.44
CA PRO A 95 6.54 4.32 -3.51
C PRO A 95 6.98 4.99 -2.20
N GLY A 96 6.14 4.90 -1.16
CA GLY A 96 6.40 5.53 0.14
C GLY A 96 5.21 6.29 0.75
N GLY A 97 4.10 6.47 0.03
CA GLY A 97 2.93 7.17 0.56
C GLY A 97 2.25 6.43 1.71
N ARG A 98 2.75 6.63 2.95
CA ARG A 98 1.96 6.40 4.16
C ARG A 98 0.63 7.11 3.96
N ARG A 99 -0.49 6.41 4.19
CA ARG A 99 -1.81 7.04 4.30
C ARG A 99 -1.66 8.14 5.35
N LEU A 100 -1.52 9.38 4.89
CA LEU A 100 -1.19 10.51 5.75
C LEU A 100 -2.27 10.57 6.83
N ARG A 101 -1.83 10.57 8.09
CA ARG A 101 -2.75 10.77 9.20
C ARG A 101 -3.42 12.13 9.00
N THR A 102 -4.61 12.36 9.53
CA THR A 102 -5.35 13.63 9.33
C THR A 102 -4.52 14.90 9.64
N ASP A 103 -3.58 14.80 10.58
CA ASP A 103 -2.57 15.81 10.94
C ASP A 103 -1.48 16.02 9.86
N GLN A 104 -1.34 15.12 8.92
CA GLN A 104 -0.43 15.22 7.77
C GLN A 104 -1.18 15.55 6.47
N HIS A 105 -2.45 15.92 6.54
CA HIS A 105 -3.21 16.35 5.37
C HIS A 105 -2.64 17.66 4.79
N PRO A 106 -2.56 17.85 3.45
CA PRO A 106 -1.95 19.03 2.84
C PRO A 106 -2.48 20.37 3.38
N VAL A 107 -3.79 20.46 3.65
CA VAL A 107 -4.41 21.66 4.25
C VAL A 107 -3.88 21.96 5.66
N ALA A 108 -3.67 20.92 6.48
CA ALA A 108 -3.13 21.08 7.82
C ALA A 108 -1.66 21.50 7.77
N LEU A 109 -0.87 20.89 6.88
CA LEU A 109 0.55 21.23 6.70
C LEU A 109 0.73 22.66 6.16
N ALA A 110 -0.09 23.09 5.18
CA ALA A 110 -0.11 24.47 4.70
C ALA A 110 -0.41 25.45 5.85
N ARG A 111 -1.38 25.12 6.71
CA ARG A 111 -1.69 25.95 7.88
C ARG A 111 -0.54 26.01 8.88
N VAL A 112 0.17 24.91 9.08
CA VAL A 112 1.38 24.88 9.93
C VAL A 112 2.47 25.80 9.35
N ARG A 113 2.68 25.81 8.02
CA ARG A 113 3.64 26.73 7.38
C ARG A 113 3.29 28.19 7.62
N GLU A 114 2.02 28.56 7.43
CA GLU A 114 1.55 29.92 7.70
C GLU A 114 1.83 30.34 9.16
N LEU A 115 1.60 29.43 10.11
CA LEU A 115 1.85 29.67 11.53
C LEU A 115 3.35 29.82 11.83
N LEU A 116 4.21 28.98 11.23
CA LEU A 116 5.66 29.10 11.36
C LEU A 116 6.18 30.40 10.75
N ALA A 117 5.70 30.78 9.56
CA ALA A 117 6.02 32.06 8.92
C ALA A 117 5.58 33.26 9.78
N ALA A 118 4.46 33.12 10.49
CA ALA A 118 3.99 34.08 11.50
C ALA A 118 4.71 33.95 12.87
N SER A 119 5.84 33.25 12.94
CA SER A 119 6.67 33.09 14.14
C SER A 119 5.97 32.41 15.33
N HIS A 120 4.95 31.59 15.10
CA HIS A 120 4.39 30.76 16.16
C HIS A 120 5.42 29.70 16.61
N PRO A 121 5.60 29.50 17.93
CA PRO A 121 6.65 28.62 18.44
C PRO A 121 6.31 27.13 18.25
N VAL A 122 7.33 26.34 17.93
CA VAL A 122 7.31 24.87 18.08
C VAL A 122 7.41 24.52 19.57
N CYS A 123 6.70 23.49 20.00
CA CYS A 123 6.66 23.06 21.40
C CYS A 123 8.05 22.67 21.93
N GLY A 124 8.54 23.42 22.93
CA GLY A 124 9.80 23.14 23.64
C GLY A 124 9.66 22.39 24.98
N CYS A 125 8.46 21.90 25.33
CA CYS A 125 8.26 21.22 26.62
C CYS A 125 9.07 19.91 26.71
N ARG A 126 9.61 19.61 27.89
CA ARG A 126 10.35 18.35 28.16
C ARG A 126 9.40 17.25 28.63
N GLY A 127 9.71 16.00 28.29
CA GLY A 127 8.99 14.81 28.76
C GLY A 127 7.83 14.37 27.85
N ALA A 128 6.95 13.51 28.39
CA ALA A 128 5.77 13.02 27.67
C ALA A 128 4.79 14.17 27.44
N ARG A 129 4.30 14.30 26.20
CA ARG A 129 3.46 15.42 25.76
C ARG A 129 2.16 14.93 25.17
N GLN A 130 1.08 15.61 25.50
CA GLN A 130 -0.21 15.46 24.84
C GLN A 130 -0.39 16.58 23.83
N PHE A 131 -0.76 16.22 22.61
CA PHE A 131 -1.06 17.16 21.54
C PHE A 131 -2.54 17.06 21.19
N LEU A 132 -3.19 18.20 21.11
CA LEU A 132 -4.59 18.34 20.73
C LEU A 132 -4.65 18.87 19.31
N ARG A 133 -5.55 18.30 18.53
CA ARG A 133 -5.79 18.70 17.15
C ARG A 133 -6.87 19.75 17.10
N ASP A 134 -6.61 20.87 16.44
CA ASP A 134 -7.64 21.89 16.16
C ASP A 134 -8.47 21.57 14.91
N ALA A 135 -9.46 22.43 14.63
CA ALA A 135 -10.36 22.25 13.48
C ALA A 135 -9.65 22.34 12.12
N ALA A 136 -8.47 22.98 12.06
CA ALA A 136 -7.65 23.06 10.86
C ALA A 136 -6.69 21.86 10.72
N GLY A 137 -6.71 20.92 11.67
CA GLY A 137 -5.82 19.76 11.68
C GLY A 137 -4.44 20.05 12.27
N VAL A 138 -4.21 21.22 12.86
CA VAL A 138 -2.93 21.59 13.49
C VAL A 138 -2.85 20.95 14.88
N MET A 139 -1.74 20.30 15.15
CA MET A 139 -1.42 19.66 16.43
C MET A 139 -0.73 20.67 17.34
N ARG A 140 -1.34 20.94 18.50
CA ARG A 140 -0.84 21.89 19.50
C ARG A 140 -0.62 21.21 20.83
N CYS A 141 0.49 21.52 21.49
CA CYS A 141 0.77 21.00 22.82
C CYS A 141 -0.32 21.49 23.80
N ALA A 142 -0.92 20.57 24.56
CA ALA A 142 -1.93 20.92 25.55
C ALA A 142 -1.39 21.84 26.67
N ALA A 143 -0.07 21.83 26.91
CA ALA A 143 0.56 22.60 27.98
C ALA A 143 1.02 24.00 27.54
N CYS A 144 1.75 24.11 26.42
CA CYS A 144 2.33 25.39 25.97
C CYS A 144 1.69 25.96 24.70
N THR A 145 0.71 25.27 24.11
CA THR A 145 0.04 25.65 22.84
C THR A 145 0.92 25.72 21.59
N GLY A 146 2.23 25.48 21.74
CA GLY A 146 3.19 25.42 20.65
C GLY A 146 2.92 24.26 19.70
N LEU A 147 3.39 24.39 18.47
CA LEU A 147 3.19 23.42 17.39
C LEU A 147 3.86 22.08 17.72
N GLU A 148 3.25 20.98 17.32
CA GLU A 148 3.88 19.66 17.37
C GLU A 148 5.08 19.60 16.42
N GLN A 149 6.20 19.06 16.90
CA GLN A 149 7.47 19.12 16.19
C GLN A 149 7.44 18.28 14.91
N GLY A 150 6.94 17.04 14.96
CA GLY A 150 6.88 16.18 13.78
C GLY A 150 6.02 16.77 12.66
N GLN A 151 4.91 17.43 12.99
CA GLN A 151 4.05 18.13 12.04
C GLN A 151 4.72 19.39 11.47
N ALA A 152 5.45 20.15 12.29
CA ALA A 152 6.24 21.29 11.85
C ALA A 152 7.36 20.86 10.87
N ASP A 153 8.11 19.82 11.22
CA ASP A 153 9.19 19.27 10.40
C ASP A 153 8.63 18.77 9.05
N THR A 154 7.55 17.98 9.09
CA THR A 154 6.87 17.49 7.87
C THR A 154 6.37 18.63 6.98
N ALA A 155 5.84 19.70 7.58
CA ALA A 155 5.35 20.85 6.83
C ALA A 155 6.49 21.54 6.07
N LEU A 156 7.67 21.69 6.70
CA LEU A 156 8.85 22.31 6.10
C LEU A 156 9.50 21.44 5.03
N GLU A 157 9.58 20.12 5.25
CA GLU A 157 10.14 19.16 4.28
C GLU A 157 9.31 19.09 3.00
N ALA A 158 7.97 19.09 3.12
CA ALA A 158 7.06 19.02 1.97
C ALA A 158 7.00 20.31 1.13
N ASP A 159 7.80 21.34 1.43
CA ASP A 159 7.92 22.58 0.66
C ASP A 159 9.21 22.63 -0.18
N GLN A 160 10.07 21.60 -0.10
CA GLN A 160 11.29 21.54 -0.89
C GLN A 160 10.99 20.95 -2.27
N PRO A 161 11.32 21.64 -3.38
CA PRO A 161 11.26 21.03 -4.71
C PRO A 161 12.23 19.85 -4.77
N ASP A 162 11.80 18.75 -5.41
CA ASP A 162 12.60 17.55 -5.67
C ASP A 162 13.83 17.88 -6.54
N GLU A 163 14.89 18.42 -5.94
CA GLU A 163 16.19 18.60 -6.62
C GLU A 163 16.98 17.27 -6.72
N ALA A 164 16.43 16.15 -6.24
CA ALA A 164 17.09 14.86 -6.23
C ALA A 164 16.82 13.98 -7.48
N LEU A 165 16.07 14.45 -8.48
CA LEU A 165 15.73 13.67 -9.69
C LEU A 165 16.41 14.14 -10.99
N ALA A 166 17.43 15.00 -10.90
CA ALA A 166 18.14 15.56 -12.06
C ALA A 166 19.68 15.40 -12.02
N ALA A 167 20.19 14.35 -11.35
CA ALA A 167 21.62 13.99 -11.39
C ALA A 167 21.83 12.57 -11.94
#